data_AF-A0A068UXD2-F1
#
_entry.id   AF-A0A068UXD2-F1
#
_cell.length_a   1.000
_cell.length_b   1.000
_cell.length_c   1.000
_cell.angle_alpha   90.00
_cell.angle_beta   90.00
_cell.angle_gamma   90.00
#
_symmetry.space_group_name_H-M   'P 1'
#
loop_
_entity.id
_entity.type
_entity.pdbx_description
1 polymer ?
#
loop_
_entity_poly.entity_id
_entity_poly.type
_entity_poly.pdbx_seq_one_letter_code
_entity_poly.pdbx_strand_id
1 'polypeptide(L)' 'MGGLGKTTLAKSIFNNLKINENFGIKSWVCVPREIEIVELFKFILESLTRTKVGVDVWNCEQEL' A
#
# COMPACT_ATOMS: atom_id res chain seq x y z
N MET A 1 14.93 -18.08 0.02
CA MET A 1 14.39 -18.78 1.22
C MET A 1 13.02 -18.22 1.61
N GLY A 2 11.97 -18.98 1.36
CA GLY A 2 10.63 -18.76 1.93
C GLY A 2 10.55 -19.31 3.36
N GLY A 3 9.55 -18.90 4.15
CA GLY A 3 9.21 -19.58 5.41
C GLY A 3 9.94 -19.12 6.69
N LEU A 4 10.97 -18.27 6.61
CA LEU A 4 11.67 -17.75 7.82
C LEU A 4 10.87 -16.78 8.70
N GLY A 5 9.58 -16.57 8.43
CA GLY A 5 8.72 -15.72 9.28
C GLY A 5 8.92 -14.22 9.12
N LYS A 6 9.59 -13.72 8.06
CA LYS A 6 9.79 -12.28 7.79
C LYS A 6 8.49 -11.48 7.90
N THR A 7 7.45 -11.92 7.17
CA THR A 7 6.13 -11.30 7.19
C THR A 7 5.46 -11.44 8.55
N THR A 8 5.66 -12.56 9.25
CA THR A 8 5.13 -12.79 10.60
C THR A 8 5.71 -11.80 11.60
N LEU A 9 7.03 -11.58 11.56
CA LEU A 9 7.71 -10.62 12.43
C LEU A 9 7.23 -9.19 12.15
N ALA A 10 7.16 -8.79 10.88
CA ALA A 10 6.65 -7.48 10.50
C ALA A 10 5.19 -7.27 10.96
N LYS A 11 4.32 -8.28 10.83
CA LYS A 11 2.94 -8.23 11.34
C LYS A 11 2.88 -8.12 12.87
N SER A 12 3.78 -8.79 13.59
CA SER A 12 3.85 -8.70 15.06
C SER A 12 4.14 -7.26 15.51
N ILE A 13 5.09 -6.60 14.85
CA ILE A 13 5.44 -5.19 15.10
C ILE A 13 4.28 -4.27 14.71
N PHE A 14 3.70 -4.46 13.52
CA PHE A 14 2.56 -3.66 13.02
C PHE A 14 1.32 -3.75 13.92
N ASN A 15 1.12 -4.88 14.61
CA ASN A 15 -0.01 -5.08 15.52
C ASN A 15 0.32 -4.73 16.98
N ASN A 16 1.56 -4.36 17.29
CA ASN A 16 1.95 -4.00 18.66
C ASN A 16 1.36 -2.64 19.07
N LEU A 17 0.53 -2.64 20.11
CA LEU A 17 -0.19 -1.44 20.57
C LEU A 17 0.75 -0.29 20.98
N LYS A 18 1.83 -0.59 21.71
CA LYS A 18 2.79 0.44 22.16
C LYS A 18 3.51 1.11 21.00
N ILE A 19 3.77 0.35 19.93
CA ILE A 19 4.40 0.89 18.72
C ILE A 19 3.37 1.72 17.94
N ASN A 20 2.13 1.23 17.85
CA ASN A 20 1.05 1.89 17.12
C ASN A 20 0.70 3.28 17.66
N GLU A 21 0.81 3.49 18.98
CA GLU A 21 0.59 4.81 19.61
C GLU A 21 1.51 5.90 19.05
N ASN A 22 2.64 5.52 18.44
CA ASN A 22 3.62 6.46 17.90
C ASN A 22 3.36 6.83 16.43
N PHE A 23 2.36 6.21 15.77
CA PHE A 23 2.06 6.44 14.36
C PHE A 23 0.61 6.91 14.20
N GLY A 24 0.41 8.14 13.73
CA GLY A 24 -0.92 8.69 13.46
C GLY A 24 -1.67 7.97 12.33
N ILE A 25 -0.94 7.37 11.38
CA ILE A 25 -1.49 6.60 10.26
C ILE A 25 -0.60 5.38 10.02
N LYS A 26 -1.23 4.22 9.77
CA LYS A 26 -0.56 3.00 9.35
C LYS A 26 -1.41 2.25 8.32
N SER A 27 -0.76 1.57 7.39
CA SER A 27 -1.41 0.69 6.41
C SER A 27 -0.56 -0.56 6.17
N TRP A 28 -1.23 -1.67 5.89
CA TRP A 28 -0.62 -2.92 5.48
C TRP A 28 -1.22 -3.34 4.14
N VAL A 29 -0.37 -3.41 3.12
CA VAL A 29 -0.77 -3.79 1.76
C VAL A 29 -0.03 -5.05 1.32
N CYS A 30 -0.74 -5.95 0.64
CA CYS A 30 -0.14 -7.09 -0.04
C CYS A 30 -0.05 -6.75 -1.52
N VAL A 31 1.17 -6.63 -2.04
CA VAL A 31 1.41 -6.26 -3.43
C VAL A 31 1.73 -7.50 -4.26
N PRO A 32 1.21 -7.61 -5.50
CA PRO A 32 1.65 -8.63 -6.44
C PRO A 32 3.16 -8.53 -6.72
N ARG A 33 3.73 -9.60 -7.28
CA ARG A 33 5.16 -9.62 -7.65
C ARG A 33 5.50 -8.56 -8.70
N GLU A 34 4.58 -8.33 -9.62
CA GLU A 34 4.68 -7.37 -10.70
C GLU A 34 3.45 -6.47 -10.63
N ILE A 35 3.67 -5.16 -10.52
CA ILE A 35 2.63 -4.14 -10.43
C ILE A 35 3.19 -2.84 -11.00
N GLU A 36 2.38 -2.13 -11.77
CA GLU A 36 2.73 -0.81 -12.28
C GLU A 36 2.79 0.20 -11.14
N ILE A 37 3.71 1.16 -11.21
CA ILE A 37 3.96 2.08 -10.08
C ILE A 37 2.72 2.91 -9.75
N VAL A 38 1.96 3.31 -10.77
CA VAL A 38 0.70 4.07 -10.63
C VAL A 38 -0.34 3.22 -9.90
N GLU A 39 -0.43 1.93 -10.23
CA GLU A 39 -1.35 1.01 -9.58
C GLU A 39 -0.94 0.72 -8.13
N LEU A 40 0.36 0.63 -7.85
CA LEU A 40 0.87 0.51 -6.49
C LEU A 40 0.48 1.71 -5.63
N PHE A 41 0.70 2.93 -6.12
CA PHE A 41 0.32 4.15 -5.40
C PHE A 41 -1.20 4.23 -5.19
N LYS A 42 -1.98 3.89 -6.21
CA LYS A 42 -3.43 3.77 -6.09
C LYS A 42 -3.81 2.79 -4.99
N PHE A 43 -3.22 1.60 -4.96
CA PHE A 43 -3.52 0.57 -3.97
C PHE A 43 -3.20 1.03 -2.53
N ILE A 44 -2.07 1.72 -2.34
CA ILE A 44 -1.71 2.31 -1.05
C ILE A 44 -2.72 3.39 -0.63
N LEU A 45 -3.10 4.29 -1.55
CA LEU A 45 -4.07 5.36 -1.28
C LEU A 45 -5.46 4.80 -0.95
N GLU A 46 -5.93 3.80 -1.68
CA GLU A 46 -7.20 3.12 -1.38
C GLU A 46 -7.16 2.43 -0.01
N SER A 47 -6.02 1.83 0.36
CA SER A 47 -5.84 1.21 1.67
C SER A 47 -5.87 2.22 2.82
N LEU A 48 -5.26 3.39 2.63
CA LEU A 48 -5.20 4.45 3.64
C LEU A 48 -6.54 5.16 3.81
N THR A 49 -7.21 5.49 2.69
CA THR A 49 -8.46 6.26 2.69
C THR A 49 -9.70 5.39 2.88
N ARG A 50 -9.61 4.09 2.62
CA ARG A 50 -10.75 3.16 2.51
C ARG A 50 -11.77 3.61 1.47
N THR A 51 -11.33 4.38 0.47
CA THR A 51 -12.13 4.85 -0.65
C THR A 51 -11.54 4.35 -1.96
N LYS A 52 -12.37 4.26 -3.00
CA LYS A 52 -11.89 3.95 -4.35
C LYS A 52 -11.31 5.21 -4.97
N VAL A 53 -10.13 5.08 -5.57
CA VAL A 53 -9.45 6.19 -6.25
C VAL A 53 -9.65 6.03 -7.74
N GLY A 54 -10.33 6.99 -8.36
CA GLY A 54 -10.27 7.17 -9.82
C GLY A 54 -8.90 7.74 -10.17
N VAL A 55 -8.16 7.05 -11.05
CA VAL A 55 -6.96 7.63 -11.66
C VAL A 55 -7.32 7.85 -13.11
N ASP A 56 -7.68 9.09 -13.44
CA ASP A 56 -7.88 9.47 -14.82
C ASP A 56 -6.49 9.59 -15.44
N VAL A 57 -6.15 8.64 -16.31
CA VAL A 57 -4.94 8.75 -17.13
C VAL A 57 -5.22 9.87 -18.12
N TRP A 58 -4.71 11.06 -17.83
CA TRP A 58 -4.65 12.14 -18.80
C TRP A 58 -3.67 11.71 -19.90
N ASN A 59 -4.21 11.12 -20.97
CA ASN A 59 -3.45 10.98 -22.20
C ASN A 59 -3.23 12.40 -22.73
N CYS A 60 -1.98 12.88 -22.67
CA CYS A 60 -1.55 14.16 -23.20
C CYS A 60 -1.58 14.23 -24.75
N GLU A 61 -2.20 13.24 -25.42
CA GLU A 61 -2.26 13.11 -26.88
C GLU A 61 -3.66 13.40 -27.44
N GLN A 62 -4.35 14.44 -26.97
CA GLN A 62 -5.59 14.93 -27.60
C GLN A 62 -5.59 16.43 -27.90
N GLU A 63 -4.42 17.08 -27.92
CA GLU A 63 -4.27 18.45 -28.47
C GLU A 63 -3.04 18.54 -29.39
N LEU A 64 -3.11 17.85 -30.53
CA LEU A 64 -2.47 18.26 -31.81
C LEU A 64 -3.33 17.79 -32.98
#